data_AF-F3GNM4-F1
#
_entry.id   AF-F3GNM4-F1
#
_cell.length_a   1.000
_cell.length_b   1.000
_cell.length_c   1.000
_cell.angle_alpha   90.00
_cell.angle_beta   90.00
_cell.angle_gamma   90.00
#
_symmetry.space_group_name_H-M   'P 1'
#
loop_
_entity.id
_entity.type
_entity.pdbx_description
1 polymer ?
#
loop_
_entity_poly.entity_id
_entity_poly.type
_entity_poly.pdbx_seq_one_letter_code
_entity_poly.pdbx_strand_id
1 'polypeptide(L)'
;GANGRYDIKRDWEDRHGRARMCYWYSRTGKNWIFGGRVMAEGVSPTTREWAGTPVLLNDKGDIDLYYTCVTPGATIAKVRGRIVT
;
A
#
# COMPACT_ATOMS: atom_id res chain seq x y z
N GLY A 1 -25.03 5.46 -8.58
CA GLY A 1 -26.27 5.83 -7.86
C GLY A 1 -27.46 5.09 -8.42
N ALA A 2 -28.64 5.30 -7.86
CA ALA A 2 -29.91 4.64 -8.24
C ALA A 2 -30.30 4.80 -9.74
N ASN A 3 -29.60 5.66 -10.48
CA ASN A 3 -29.75 5.92 -11.91
C ASN A 3 -28.60 5.36 -12.78
N GLY A 4 -27.79 4.44 -12.26
CA GLY A 4 -26.67 3.82 -12.99
C GLY A 4 -25.44 4.71 -13.20
N ARG A 5 -25.46 5.98 -12.78
CA ARG A 5 -24.30 6.88 -12.88
C ARG A 5 -23.22 6.52 -11.86
N TYR A 6 -21.96 6.75 -12.23
CA TYR A 6 -20.83 6.62 -11.30
C TYR A 6 -21.02 7.53 -10.08
N ASP A 7 -20.74 6.97 -8.90
CA ASP A 7 -20.90 7.65 -7.61
C ASP A 7 -19.53 7.74 -6.95
N ILE A 8 -18.83 8.84 -7.25
CA ILE A 8 -17.46 9.08 -6.76
C ILE A 8 -17.41 9.23 -5.24
N LYS A 9 -18.46 9.78 -4.62
CA LYS A 9 -18.51 9.93 -3.16
C LYS A 9 -18.51 8.55 -2.51
N ARG A 10 -19.40 7.66 -2.95
CA ARG A 10 -19.46 6.30 -2.43
C ARG A 10 -18.19 5.51 -2.71
N ASP A 11 -17.65 5.61 -3.92
CA ASP A 11 -16.40 4.92 -4.27
C ASP A 11 -15.24 5.38 -3.38
N TRP A 12 -15.07 6.69 -3.21
CA TRP A 12 -14.04 7.28 -2.37
C TRP A 12 -14.19 6.95 -0.88
N GLU A 13 -15.41 7.04 -0.34
CA GLU A 13 -15.69 6.73 1.06
C GLU A 13 -15.42 5.25 1.38
N ASP A 14 -15.67 4.33 0.43
CA ASP A 14 -15.44 2.89 0.60
C ASP A 14 -13.96 2.48 0.41
N ARG A 15 -13.07 3.40 -0.01
CA ARG A 15 -11.64 3.08 -0.31
C ARG A 15 -10.90 2.44 0.87
N HIS A 16 -11.31 2.73 2.11
CA HIS A 16 -10.70 2.16 3.32
C HIS A 16 -10.80 0.64 3.36
N GLY A 17 -11.87 0.06 2.79
CA GLY A 17 -12.05 -1.38 2.65
C GLY A 17 -11.21 -2.01 1.54
N ARG A 18 -10.69 -1.18 0.61
CA ARG A 18 -9.92 -1.59 -0.57
C ARG A 18 -8.46 -1.14 -0.52
N ALA A 19 -8.00 -0.64 0.63
CA ALA A 19 -6.65 -0.11 0.81
C ALA A 19 -5.58 -1.17 0.49
N ARG A 20 -4.58 -0.76 -0.30
CA ARG A 20 -3.40 -1.54 -0.71
C ARG A 20 -2.17 -0.64 -0.73
N MET A 21 -1.01 -1.19 -0.37
CA MET A 21 0.28 -0.55 -0.50
C MET A 21 0.85 -0.71 -1.90
N CYS A 22 1.13 0.44 -2.48
CA CYS A 22 1.79 0.58 -3.76
C CYS A 22 3.00 1.49 -3.61
N TYR A 23 3.90 1.45 -4.58
CA TYR A 23 5.05 2.34 -4.62
C TYR A 23 5.07 3.18 -5.89
N TRP A 24 5.75 4.31 -5.77
CA TRP A 24 5.99 5.25 -6.85
C TRP A 24 7.45 5.66 -6.80
N TYR A 25 8.02 6.02 -7.94
CA TYR A 25 9.38 6.53 -8.01
C TYR A 25 9.49 7.74 -8.91
N SER A 26 10.46 8.59 -8.62
CA SER A 26 10.78 9.77 -9.41
C SER A 26 12.21 10.21 -9.12
N ARG A 27 12.93 10.62 -10.17
CA ARG A 27 14.24 11.28 -10.03
C ARG A 27 14.13 12.75 -9.60
N THR A 28 12.92 13.31 -9.60
CA THR A 28 12.67 14.75 -9.40
C THR A 28 11.81 15.07 -8.18
N GLY A 29 11.33 14.06 -7.44
CA GLY A 29 10.39 14.23 -6.33
C GLY A 29 8.96 14.64 -6.75
N LYS A 30 8.67 14.68 -8.06
CA LYS A 30 7.36 14.94 -8.68
C LYS A 30 7.19 14.10 -9.94
N ASN A 31 6.06 14.22 -10.65
CA ASN A 31 5.78 13.46 -11.88
C ASN A 31 6.02 11.95 -11.67
N TRP A 32 5.40 11.44 -10.60
CA TRP A 32 5.62 10.11 -10.08
C TRP A 32 5.22 9.04 -11.11
N ILE A 33 6.09 8.04 -11.29
CA ILE A 33 5.82 6.86 -12.12
C ILE A 33 5.31 5.75 -11.21
N PHE A 34 4.19 5.15 -11.59
CA PHE A 34 3.57 4.06 -10.82
C PHE A 34 4.40 2.80 -10.93
N GLY A 35 4.85 2.25 -9.80
CA GLY A 35 5.60 0.99 -9.76
C GLY A 35 4.73 -0.24 -9.54
N GLY A 36 3.47 -0.07 -9.11
CA GLY A 36 2.59 -1.19 -8.77
C GLY A 36 2.56 -1.46 -7.27
N ARG A 37 2.14 -2.68 -6.92
CA ARG A 37 1.97 -3.15 -5.54
C ARG A 37 3.31 -3.43 -4.87
N VAL A 38 3.42 -3.13 -3.58
CA VAL A 38 4.58 -3.53 -2.76
C VAL A 38 4.53 -5.03 -2.45
N MET A 39 3.34 -5.55 -2.18
CA MET A 39 3.10 -6.95 -1.83
C MET A 39 2.20 -7.60 -2.88
N ALA A 40 2.50 -8.84 -3.25
CA ALA A 40 1.56 -9.67 -4.00
C ALA A 40 0.28 -9.91 -3.16
N GLU A 41 -0.85 -10.14 -3.83
CA GLU A 41 -2.11 -10.43 -3.14
C GLU A 41 -1.96 -11.71 -2.28
N GLY A 42 -2.50 -11.68 -1.07
CA GLY A 42 -2.40 -12.79 -0.11
C GLY A 42 -1.16 -12.80 0.78
N VAL A 43 -0.17 -11.92 0.54
CA VAL A 43 1.00 -11.79 1.42
C VAL A 43 0.64 -11.12 2.75
N SER A 44 -0.23 -10.10 2.72
CA SER A 44 -0.68 -9.45 3.95
C SER A 44 -1.65 -10.36 4.72
N PRO A 45 -1.50 -10.52 6.06
CA PRO A 45 -2.42 -11.28 6.90
C PRO A 45 -3.88 -10.80 6.82
N THR A 46 -4.09 -9.52 6.53
CA THR A 46 -5.41 -8.94 6.29
C THR A 46 -5.49 -8.40 4.88
N THR A 47 -6.66 -8.48 4.26
CA THR A 47 -6.86 -7.91 2.92
C THR A 47 -6.63 -6.40 2.88
N ARG A 48 -6.82 -5.67 3.99
CA ARG A 48 -6.61 -4.22 4.08
C ARG A 48 -5.20 -3.92 4.56
N GLU A 49 -4.45 -3.18 3.75
CA GLU A 49 -3.08 -2.76 4.05
C GLU A 49 -3.09 -1.28 4.44
N TRP A 50 -3.18 -0.98 5.75
CA TRP A 50 -3.21 0.39 6.28
C TRP A 50 -1.80 0.92 6.56
N ALA A 51 -1.70 2.23 6.75
CA ALA A 51 -0.45 2.98 6.78
C ALA A 51 0.57 2.51 7.84
N GLY A 52 1.81 2.95 7.64
CA GLY A 52 2.98 2.77 8.48
C GLY A 52 4.20 3.43 7.81
N THR A 53 5.39 2.83 7.91
CA THR A 53 6.65 3.43 7.45
C THR A 53 7.56 2.40 6.78
N PRO A 54 8.03 2.65 5.53
CA PRO A 54 9.14 1.92 4.93
C PRO A 54 10.49 2.44 5.44
N VAL A 55 11.37 1.53 5.87
CA VAL A 55 12.71 1.85 6.37
C VAL A 55 13.75 1.16 5.49
N LEU A 56 14.59 1.96 4.82
CA LEU A 56 15.78 1.46 4.14
C LEU A 56 16.81 1.05 5.19
N LEU A 57 17.16 -0.23 5.21
CA LEU A 57 17.99 -0.83 6.26
C LEU A 57 19.47 -0.76 5.93
N ASN A 58 19.82 -0.76 4.65
CA ASN A 58 21.20 -0.74 4.18
C ASN A 58 21.32 -0.21 2.75
N ASP A 59 22.55 0.00 2.32
CA ASP A 59 22.94 0.41 0.97
C ASP A 59 22.76 -0.70 -0.09
N LYS A 60 22.43 -1.93 0.32
CA LYS A 60 22.09 -3.05 -0.58
C LYS A 60 20.61 -3.10 -0.96
N GLY A 61 19.83 -2.12 -0.51
CA GLY A 61 18.43 -1.96 -0.88
C GLY A 61 17.45 -2.77 -0.04
N ASP A 62 17.86 -3.39 1.08
CA ASP A 62 16.92 -4.09 1.96
C ASP A 62 15.99 -3.09 2.66
N ILE A 63 14.68 -3.37 2.65
CA ILE A 63 13.65 -2.52 3.26
C ILE A 63 12.78 -3.35 4.18
N ASP A 64 12.53 -2.83 5.38
CA ASP A 64 11.40 -3.26 6.20
C ASP A 64 10.25 -2.25 6.05
N LEU A 65 9.10 -2.71 5.57
CA LEU A 65 7.86 -1.95 5.63
C LEU A 65 7.09 -2.39 6.87
N TYR A 66 7.04 -1.52 7.87
CA TYR A 66 6.11 -1.63 8.99
C TYR A 66 4.77 -1.02 8.57
N TYR A 67 3.67 -1.73 8.75
CA TYR A 67 2.34 -1.29 8.32
C TYR A 67 1.26 -1.86 9.24
N THR A 68 0.02 -1.41 9.07
CA THR A 68 -1.09 -1.86 9.92
C THR A 68 -1.97 -2.86 9.18
N CYS A 69 -2.07 -4.08 9.72
CA CYS A 69 -3.08 -5.05 9.31
C CYS A 69 -4.38 -4.73 10.04
N VAL A 70 -5.48 -4.55 9.31
CA VAL A 70 -6.78 -4.17 9.89
C VAL A 70 -7.93 -5.05 9.41
N THR A 71 -8.85 -5.35 10.33
CA THR A 71 -9.99 -6.26 10.21
C THR A 71 -9.55 -7.71 9.91
N PRO A 72 -9.72 -8.66 10.85
CA PRO A 72 -10.70 -8.65 11.96
C PRO A 72 -10.27 -7.91 13.25
N GLY A 73 -9.00 -7.53 13.38
CA GLY A 73 -8.49 -6.73 14.51
C GLY A 73 -7.64 -5.57 14.03
N ALA A 74 -6.69 -5.13 14.84
CA ALA A 74 -5.64 -4.19 14.42
C ALA A 74 -4.30 -4.62 15.00
N THR A 75 -3.29 -4.79 14.15
CA THR A 75 -1.93 -5.11 14.58
C THR A 75 -0.90 -4.50 13.64
N ILE A 76 0.27 -4.15 14.17
CA ILE A 76 1.42 -3.77 13.35
C ILE A 76 2.04 -5.05 12.80
N ALA A 77 2.23 -5.09 11.49
CA ALA A 77 2.93 -6.13 10.77
C ALA A 77 4.17 -5.56 10.08
N LYS A 78 5.05 -6.46 9.65
CA LYS A 78 6.26 -6.11 8.90
C LYS A 78 6.40 -7.04 7.71
N VAL A 79 6.72 -6.48 6.55
CA VAL A 79 7.19 -7.23 5.39
C VAL A 79 8.59 -6.75 5.03
N ARG A 80 9.47 -7.69 4.67
CA ARG A 80 10.81 -7.38 4.16
C ARG A 80 10.83 -7.53 2.65
N GLY A 81 11.39 -6.54 1.97
CA GLY A 81 11.65 -6.57 0.54
C GLY A 81 13.06 -6.05 0.24
N ARG A 82 13.42 -6.05 -1.05
CA ARG A 82 14.65 -5.44 -1.54
C ARG A 82 14.35 -4.65 -2.81
N ILE A 83 14.90 -3.44 -2.91
CA ILE A 83 14.93 -2.72 -4.18
C ILE A 83 15.93 -3.44 -5.10
N VAL A 84 15.45 -3.95 -6.23
CA VAL A 84 16.26 -4.40 -7.35
C VAL A 84 16.19 -3.33 -8.44
N THR A 85 17.34 -2.75 -8.78
CA THR A 85 17.50 -1.77 -9.85
C THR A 85 18.06 -2.43 -11.09
#